data_AF-A0A7Y1VLZ9-F1
#
_entry.id   AF-A0A7Y1VLZ9-F1
#
_cell.length_a   1.000
_cell.length_b   1.000
_cell.length_c   1.000
_cell.angle_alpha   90.00
_cell.angle_beta   90.00
_cell.angle_gamma   90.00
#
_symmetry.space_group_name_H-M   'P 1'
#
loop_
_entity.id
_entity.type
_entity.pdbx_description
1 polymer ?
#
loop_
_entity_poly.entity_id
_entity_poly.type
_entity_poly.pdbx_seq_one_letter_code
_entity_poly.pdbx_strand_id
1 'polypeptide(L)'
;MYTGKVFNLFQMVKWTRFETLLFLVIILLWVLAYFFLNLEWFRIPWTPMALIGTAVAFIIGFQNNAVYDRIWEARKIWGGIVNTSRTFGVFVQDMVSAEHAIVSVSPDKIKEEVKILTYRHIAWMTALRYSMRSKKPWETANQHKTNTEWGIRTPEEKTAENDVLKCYLSPQDMEYVTSKGNHQTAVLYLQSRHLRKLKEEGLIWEFSFLELEGIVQELFTLQGKTERIKNFPYPRQYATLNHYFMWLLLLLLPMALVPQFVDIGKNISESYGLLGRHFIWFAIPIYMAVAWMFHTMERIGRTGENPFEGTANDVPISTIARGIEIDLRQNLGEDQNEMPSQFPAELGVQF
;
A
#
# COMPACT_ATOMS: atom_id res chain seq x y z
N MET A 1 -5.05 4.65 -1.94
CA MET A 1 -6.38 4.02 -2.11
C MET A 1 -7.25 4.73 -3.14
N TYR A 2 -7.62 4.02 -4.20
CA TYR A 2 -8.55 4.44 -5.24
C TYR A 2 -9.98 4.45 -4.71
N THR A 3 -10.72 5.53 -4.99
CA THR A 3 -12.08 5.75 -4.50
C THR A 3 -13.14 5.64 -5.59
N GLY A 4 -12.73 5.43 -6.85
CA GLY A 4 -13.66 5.22 -7.95
C GLY A 4 -14.37 3.87 -7.88
N LYS A 5 -15.57 3.78 -8.47
CA LYS A 5 -16.40 2.56 -8.43
C LYS A 5 -15.72 1.36 -9.09
N VAL A 6 -15.02 1.59 -10.20
CA VAL A 6 -14.37 0.56 -11.01
C VAL A 6 -13.07 1.14 -11.59
N PHE A 7 -12.03 0.33 -11.67
CA PHE A 7 -10.83 0.66 -12.45
C PHE A 7 -11.15 0.58 -13.93
N ASN A 8 -10.86 1.64 -14.69
CA ASN A 8 -11.14 1.65 -16.12
C ASN A 8 -10.30 0.56 -16.84
N LEU A 9 -10.94 -0.25 -17.67
CA LEU A 9 -10.28 -1.30 -18.45
C LEU A 9 -9.09 -0.76 -19.26
N PHE A 10 -9.22 0.42 -19.88
CA PHE A 10 -8.12 1.06 -20.61
C PHE A 10 -6.93 1.39 -19.70
N GLN A 11 -7.18 1.77 -18.45
CA GLN A 11 -6.13 2.03 -17.49
C GLN A 11 -5.41 0.74 -17.08
N MET A 12 -6.15 -0.36 -16.88
CA MET A 12 -5.54 -1.68 -16.59
C MET A 12 -4.72 -2.21 -17.77
N VAL A 13 -5.23 -2.09 -19.00
CA VAL A 13 -4.49 -2.48 -20.21
C VAL A 13 -3.23 -1.63 -20.37
N LYS A 14 -3.32 -0.31 -20.17
CA LYS A 14 -2.16 0.58 -20.19
C LYS A 14 -1.14 0.20 -19.11
N TRP A 15 -1.60 -0.15 -17.91
CA TRP A 15 -0.75 -0.55 -16.79
C TRP A 15 0.03 -1.85 -17.07
N THR A 16 -0.59 -2.79 -17.79
CA THR A 16 -0.06 -4.14 -18.12
C THR A 16 0.49 -4.26 -19.54
N ARG A 17 0.67 -3.15 -20.25
CA ARG A 17 0.89 -3.13 -21.69
C ARG A 17 2.17 -3.82 -22.16
N PHE A 18 3.27 -3.71 -21.40
CA PHE A 18 4.55 -4.27 -21.84
C PHE A 18 4.51 -5.79 -21.79
N GLU A 19 3.89 -6.34 -20.74
CA GLU A 19 3.73 -7.78 -20.59
C GLU A 19 2.67 -8.31 -21.55
N THR A 20 1.59 -7.56 -21.78
CA THR A 20 0.57 -7.88 -22.79
C THR A 20 1.17 -7.90 -24.20
N LEU A 21 2.05 -6.96 -24.54
CA LEU A 21 2.77 -6.95 -25.82
C LEU A 21 3.69 -8.18 -25.94
N LEU A 22 4.39 -8.55 -24.87
CA LEU A 22 5.24 -9.74 -24.86
C LEU A 22 4.43 -11.01 -25.07
N PHE A 23 3.26 -11.14 -24.44
CA PHE A 23 2.34 -12.26 -24.68
C PHE A 23 1.88 -12.30 -26.13
N LEU A 24 1.58 -11.14 -26.73
CA LEU A 24 1.21 -11.06 -28.14
C LEU A 24 2.33 -11.57 -29.04
N VAL A 25 3.59 -11.20 -28.75
CA VAL A 25 4.76 -11.69 -29.49
C VAL A 25 4.89 -13.21 -29.33
N ILE A 26 4.76 -13.74 -28.12
CA ILE A 26 4.86 -15.20 -27.85
C ILE A 26 3.84 -15.98 -28.68
N ILE A 27 2.56 -15.59 -28.63
CA ILE A 27 1.52 -16.33 -29.36
C ILE A 27 1.61 -16.14 -30.86
N LEU A 28 1.99 -14.94 -31.34
CA LEU A 28 2.20 -14.71 -32.77
C LEU A 28 3.32 -15.59 -33.29
N LEU A 29 4.47 -15.62 -32.61
CA LEU A 29 5.59 -16.48 -32.99
C LEU A 29 5.18 -17.94 -33.03
N TRP A 30 4.42 -18.40 -32.04
CA TRP A 30 3.98 -19.79 -31.98
C TRP A 30 2.95 -20.14 -33.08
N VAL A 31 1.94 -19.30 -33.30
CA VAL A 31 0.93 -19.50 -34.36
C VAL A 31 1.57 -19.47 -35.74
N LEU A 32 2.50 -18.54 -35.99
CA LEU A 32 3.23 -18.45 -37.25
C LEU A 32 4.11 -19.69 -37.46
N ALA A 33 4.87 -20.11 -36.44
CA ALA A 33 5.69 -21.32 -36.51
C ALA A 33 4.82 -22.55 -36.79
N TYR A 34 3.69 -22.70 -36.09
CA TYR A 34 2.78 -23.82 -36.29
C TYR A 34 2.17 -23.84 -37.69
N PHE A 35 1.74 -22.67 -38.21
CA PHE A 35 1.10 -22.53 -39.50
C PHE A 35 2.05 -22.70 -40.69
N PHE A 36 3.27 -22.15 -40.62
CA PHE A 36 4.22 -22.15 -41.75
C PHE A 36 5.21 -23.32 -41.73
N LEU A 37 5.58 -23.84 -40.54
CA LEU A 37 6.55 -24.93 -40.41
C LEU A 37 5.86 -26.31 -40.25
N ASN A 38 4.53 -26.38 -40.36
CA ASN A 38 3.73 -27.60 -40.23
C ASN A 38 4.08 -28.40 -38.96
N LEU A 39 4.13 -27.73 -37.81
CA LEU A 39 4.52 -28.34 -36.52
C LEU A 39 3.40 -29.19 -35.89
N GLU A 40 2.59 -29.88 -36.70
CA GLU A 40 1.46 -30.68 -36.22
C GLU A 40 1.89 -31.84 -35.30
N TRP A 41 3.14 -32.30 -35.45
CA TRP A 41 3.73 -33.35 -34.62
C TRP A 41 4.03 -32.88 -33.19
N PHE A 42 4.23 -31.58 -32.97
CA PHE A 42 4.57 -31.03 -31.67
C PHE A 42 3.34 -30.43 -30.99
N ARG A 43 2.66 -31.26 -30.19
CA ARG A 43 1.48 -30.87 -29.42
C ARG A 43 1.61 -31.30 -27.96
N ILE A 44 1.34 -30.37 -27.05
CA ILE A 44 1.20 -30.68 -25.63
C ILE A 44 -0.26 -31.09 -25.39
N PRO A 45 -0.55 -32.20 -24.69
CA PRO A 45 -1.92 -32.58 -24.38
C PRO A 45 -2.62 -31.49 -23.56
N TRP A 46 -3.89 -31.20 -23.90
CA TRP A 46 -4.66 -30.16 -23.21
C TRP A 46 -4.90 -30.48 -21.73
N THR A 47 -5.18 -31.75 -21.39
CA THR A 47 -5.56 -32.15 -20.04
C THR A 47 -4.49 -31.83 -18.98
N PRO A 48 -3.19 -32.20 -19.16
CA PRO A 48 -2.12 -31.74 -18.28
C PRO A 48 -1.99 -30.21 -18.22
N MET A 49 -2.20 -29.51 -19.34
CA MET A 49 -2.12 -28.04 -19.35
C MET A 49 -3.22 -27.41 -18.51
N ALA A 50 -4.46 -27.91 -18.62
CA ALA A 50 -5.59 -27.46 -17.81
C ALA A 50 -5.36 -27.73 -16.30
N LEU A 51 -4.76 -28.87 -15.96
CA LEU A 51 -4.37 -29.18 -14.58
C LEU A 51 -3.34 -28.18 -14.04
N ILE A 52 -2.28 -27.88 -14.81
CA ILE A 52 -1.27 -26.89 -14.44
C ILE A 52 -1.90 -25.51 -14.29
N GLY A 53 -2.75 -25.09 -15.25
CA GLY A 53 -3.45 -23.81 -15.18
C GLY A 53 -4.33 -23.69 -13.93
N THR A 54 -5.02 -24.76 -13.57
CA THR A 54 -5.82 -24.83 -12.34
C THR A 54 -4.95 -24.70 -11.09
N ALA A 55 -3.84 -25.44 -11.01
CA ALA A 55 -2.90 -25.35 -9.89
C ALA A 55 -2.29 -23.94 -9.74
N VAL A 56 -1.89 -23.32 -10.84
CA VAL A 56 -1.36 -21.94 -10.87
C VAL A 56 -2.43 -20.94 -10.41
N ALA A 57 -3.68 -21.10 -10.85
CA ALA A 57 -4.78 -20.22 -10.44
C ALA A 57 -5.01 -20.28 -8.92
N PHE A 58 -5.01 -21.49 -8.33
CA PHE A 58 -5.11 -21.66 -6.88
C PHE A 58 -3.96 -20.99 -6.14
N ILE A 59 -2.73 -21.19 -6.60
CA ILE A 59 -1.53 -20.64 -5.99
C ILE A 59 -1.54 -19.10 -6.01
N ILE A 60 -1.90 -18.49 -7.15
CA ILE A 60 -2.06 -17.03 -7.26
C ILE A 60 -3.20 -16.55 -6.35
N GLY A 61 -4.31 -17.29 -6.28
CA GLY A 61 -5.42 -16.99 -5.37
C GLY A 61 -5.00 -16.95 -3.90
N PHE A 62 -4.21 -17.93 -3.45
CA PHE A 62 -3.67 -17.94 -2.08
C PHE A 62 -2.75 -16.74 -1.80
N GLN A 63 -1.87 -16.39 -2.74
CA GLN A 63 -1.04 -15.19 -2.60
C GLN A 63 -1.89 -13.92 -2.51
N ASN A 64 -2.87 -13.77 -3.39
CA ASN A 64 -3.73 -12.59 -3.42
C ASN A 64 -4.54 -12.43 -2.12
N ASN A 65 -5.03 -13.54 -1.55
CA ASN A 65 -5.69 -13.52 -0.24
C ASN A 65 -4.72 -13.09 0.88
N ALA A 66 -3.52 -13.66 0.93
CA ALA A 66 -2.53 -13.30 1.94
C ALA A 66 -2.08 -11.83 1.83
N VAL A 67 -1.97 -11.32 0.61
CA VAL A 67 -1.66 -9.91 0.34
C VAL A 67 -2.82 -9.01 0.76
N TYR A 68 -4.05 -9.37 0.43
CA TYR A 68 -5.24 -8.64 0.87
C TYR A 68 -5.33 -8.55 2.39
N ASP A 69 -5.06 -9.65 3.09
CA ASP A 69 -5.04 -9.66 4.56
C ASP A 69 -4.00 -8.69 5.14
N ARG A 70 -2.83 -8.53 4.51
CA ARG A 70 -1.83 -7.53 4.90
C ARG A 70 -2.34 -6.10 4.71
N ILE A 71 -3.00 -5.81 3.58
CA ILE A 71 -3.61 -4.48 3.33
C ILE A 71 -4.71 -4.21 4.36
N TRP A 72 -5.56 -5.21 4.64
CA TRP A 72 -6.62 -5.12 5.63
C TRP A 72 -6.07 -4.92 7.05
N GLU A 73 -4.99 -5.61 7.42
CA GLU A 73 -4.29 -5.42 8.68
C GLU A 73 -3.75 -4.00 8.81
N ALA A 74 -3.05 -3.49 7.79
CA ALA A 74 -2.57 -2.11 7.75
C ALA A 74 -3.72 -1.11 7.94
N ARG A 75 -4.87 -1.32 7.28
CA ARG A 75 -6.05 -0.46 7.45
C ARG A 75 -6.59 -0.49 8.88
N LYS A 76 -6.67 -1.67 9.51
CA LYS A 76 -7.10 -1.79 10.91
C LYS A 76 -6.14 -1.07 11.86
N ILE A 77 -4.83 -1.20 11.64
CA ILE A 77 -3.83 -0.53 12.48
C ILE A 77 -3.94 0.99 12.35
N TRP A 78 -4.00 1.53 11.13
CA TRP A 78 -4.17 2.98 10.93
C TRP A 78 -5.53 3.50 11.40
N GLY A 79 -6.58 2.68 11.36
CA GLY A 79 -7.86 2.98 12.03
C GLY A 79 -7.73 3.03 13.55
N GLY A 80 -6.92 2.15 14.13
CA GLY A 80 -6.52 2.22 15.54
C GLY A 80 -5.79 3.54 15.85
N ILE A 81 -4.84 3.94 15.00
CA ILE A 81 -4.12 5.21 15.15
C ILE A 81 -5.08 6.40 15.14
N VAL A 82 -6.09 6.42 14.26
CA VAL A 82 -7.13 7.47 14.25
C VAL A 82 -7.84 7.55 15.60
N ASN A 83 -8.33 6.42 16.11
CA ASN A 83 -9.07 6.39 17.37
C ASN A 83 -8.20 6.80 18.55
N THR A 84 -7.02 6.20 18.68
CA THR A 84 -6.08 6.49 19.77
C THR A 84 -5.61 7.95 19.73
N SER A 85 -5.41 8.54 18.54
CA SER A 85 -5.06 9.96 18.40
C SER A 85 -6.18 10.88 18.87
N ARG A 86 -7.44 10.57 18.55
CA ARG A 86 -8.58 11.37 19.02
C ARG A 86 -8.76 11.26 20.53
N THR A 87 -8.63 10.07 21.10
CA THR A 87 -8.64 9.87 22.55
C THR A 87 -7.50 10.64 23.22
N PHE A 88 -6.30 10.61 22.65
CA PHE A 88 -5.17 11.40 23.13
C PHE A 88 -5.50 12.90 23.17
N GLY A 89 -6.09 13.43 22.08
CA GLY A 89 -6.51 14.83 22.01
C GLY A 89 -7.49 15.22 23.11
N VAL A 90 -8.52 14.41 23.36
CA VAL A 90 -9.50 14.64 24.44
C VAL A 90 -8.81 14.61 25.80
N PHE A 91 -8.01 13.58 26.08
CA PHE A 91 -7.37 13.42 27.38
C PHE A 91 -6.39 14.55 27.68
N VAL A 92 -5.60 14.99 26.71
CA VAL A 92 -4.68 16.12 26.91
C VAL A 92 -5.44 17.42 27.20
N GLN A 93 -6.59 17.65 26.56
CA GLN A 93 -7.37 18.87 26.81
C GLN A 93 -8.04 18.87 28.19
N ASP A 94 -8.58 17.73 28.61
CA ASP A 94 -9.39 17.66 29.83
C ASP A 94 -8.57 17.32 31.09
N MET A 95 -7.47 16.58 30.94
CA MET A 95 -6.69 16.06 32.07
C MET A 95 -5.43 16.87 32.42
N VAL A 96 -5.03 17.81 31.57
CA VAL A 96 -3.95 18.76 31.89
C VAL A 96 -4.57 19.99 32.53
N SER A 97 -4.47 20.11 33.85
CA SER A 97 -5.13 21.16 34.62
C SER A 97 -4.26 21.65 35.78
N ALA A 98 -4.51 22.86 36.28
CA ALA A 98 -3.81 23.38 37.45
C ALA A 98 -4.46 22.97 38.79
N GLU A 99 -5.37 21.98 38.80
CA GLU A 99 -6.12 21.59 40.01
C GLU A 99 -5.22 21.08 41.14
N HIS A 100 -4.15 20.37 40.78
CA HIS A 100 -3.18 19.82 41.71
C HIS A 100 -1.80 20.47 41.60
N ALA A 101 -1.72 21.64 40.96
CA ALA A 101 -0.45 22.29 40.68
C ALA A 101 0.28 22.69 41.97
N ILE A 102 1.59 22.42 42.02
CA ILE A 102 2.45 22.78 43.16
C ILE A 102 2.59 24.30 43.28
N VAL A 103 2.59 24.99 42.14
CA VAL A 103 2.69 26.44 42.02
C VAL A 103 1.48 26.94 41.22
N SER A 104 1.00 28.15 41.51
CA SER A 104 -0.07 28.76 40.71
C SER A 104 0.41 28.95 39.26
N VAL A 105 -0.28 28.32 38.31
CA VAL A 105 0.01 28.37 36.87
C VAL A 105 -1.13 29.10 36.16
N SER A 106 -0.79 29.97 35.21
CA SER A 106 -1.79 30.70 34.42
C SER A 106 -2.52 29.77 33.43
N PRO A 107 -3.79 30.06 33.09
CA PRO A 107 -4.53 29.28 32.09
C PRO A 107 -3.84 29.25 30.71
N ASP A 108 -3.15 30.33 30.34
CA ASP A 108 -2.42 30.40 29.07
C ASP A 108 -1.24 29.43 29.03
N LYS A 109 -0.57 29.22 30.18
CA LYS A 109 0.53 28.26 30.27
C LYS A 109 0.02 26.82 30.11
N ILE A 110 -1.14 26.49 30.68
CA ILE A 110 -1.79 25.18 30.48
C ILE A 110 -2.09 24.95 29.00
N LYS A 111 -2.69 25.94 28.33
CA LYS A 111 -2.98 25.89 26.88
C LYS A 111 -1.72 25.69 26.05
N GLU A 112 -0.61 26.30 26.44
CA GLU A 112 0.70 26.11 25.79
C GLU A 112 1.17 24.65 25.93
N GLU A 113 1.10 24.05 27.12
CA GLU A 113 1.50 22.66 27.33
C GLU A 113 0.61 21.67 26.55
N VAL A 114 -0.71 21.88 26.54
CA VAL A 114 -1.68 21.13 25.72
C VAL A 114 -1.32 21.23 24.23
N LYS A 115 -0.98 22.43 23.75
CA LYS A 115 -0.57 22.67 22.36
C LYS A 115 0.72 21.91 22.04
N ILE A 116 1.73 21.96 22.91
CA ILE A 116 3.00 21.25 22.72
C ILE A 116 2.78 19.73 22.65
N LEU A 117 2.00 19.16 23.56
CA LEU A 117 1.68 17.72 23.54
C LEU A 117 0.95 17.33 22.25
N THR A 118 -0.02 18.14 21.82
CA THR A 118 -0.78 17.89 20.59
C THR A 118 0.12 17.97 19.35
N TYR A 119 1.00 18.97 19.27
CA TYR A 119 1.93 19.14 18.16
C TYR A 119 3.00 18.06 18.11
N ARG A 120 3.50 17.59 19.26
CA ARG A 120 4.38 16.40 19.32
C ARG A 120 3.67 15.13 18.86
N HIS A 121 2.39 14.96 19.17
CA HIS A 121 1.60 13.84 18.64
C HIS A 121 1.47 13.90 17.11
N ILE A 122 1.21 15.09 16.55
CA ILE A 122 1.20 15.32 15.09
C ILE A 122 2.59 15.03 14.50
N ALA A 123 3.67 15.42 15.18
CA ALA A 123 5.04 15.13 14.76
C ALA A 123 5.33 13.63 14.74
N TRP A 124 4.88 12.87 15.75
CA TRP A 124 5.01 11.41 15.80
C TRP A 124 4.33 10.76 14.60
N MET A 125 3.07 11.11 14.35
CA MET A 125 2.30 10.60 13.23
C MET A 125 2.94 10.95 11.89
N THR A 126 3.48 12.16 11.77
CA THR A 126 4.22 12.62 10.59
C THR A 126 5.46 11.76 10.38
N ALA A 127 6.32 11.60 11.39
CA ALA A 127 7.52 10.77 11.31
C ALA A 127 7.17 9.30 10.97
N LEU A 128 6.11 8.75 11.58
CA LEU A 128 5.64 7.39 11.28
C LEU A 128 5.20 7.25 9.82
N ARG A 129 4.45 8.22 9.30
CA ARG A 129 4.04 8.25 7.89
C ARG A 129 5.25 8.28 6.95
N TYR A 130 6.23 9.14 7.20
CA TYR A 130 7.47 9.19 6.41
C TYR A 130 8.26 7.88 6.49
N SER A 131 8.37 7.29 7.67
CA SER A 131 8.97 5.97 7.88
C SER A 131 8.28 4.88 7.05
N MET A 132 6.94 4.90 6.96
CA MET A 132 6.19 3.95 6.13
C MET A 132 6.33 4.19 4.63
N ARG A 133 6.67 5.41 4.21
CA ARG A 133 7.01 5.75 2.82
C ARG A 133 8.46 5.53 2.45
N SER A 134 9.34 5.26 3.43
CA SER A 134 10.76 5.01 3.16
C SER A 134 10.95 3.79 2.26
N LYS A 135 11.83 3.90 1.25
CA LYS A 135 12.04 2.81 0.29
C LYS A 135 12.73 1.61 0.93
N LYS A 136 12.29 0.40 0.60
CA LYS A 136 12.94 -0.87 1.01
C LYS A 136 13.45 -1.63 -0.21
N PRO A 137 14.57 -2.37 -0.13
CA PRO A 137 15.14 -3.07 -1.28
C PRO A 137 14.21 -4.09 -1.96
N TRP A 138 13.22 -4.57 -1.22
CA TRP A 138 12.29 -5.60 -1.65
C TRP A 138 11.05 -5.06 -2.36
N GLU A 139 10.81 -3.75 -2.29
CA GLU A 139 9.65 -3.08 -2.88
C GLU A 139 9.70 -3.12 -4.40
N THR A 140 8.54 -3.38 -5.02
CA THR A 140 8.45 -3.62 -6.46
C THR A 140 7.59 -2.60 -7.19
N ALA A 141 6.70 -1.89 -6.51
CA ALA A 141 5.77 -0.99 -7.20
C ALA A 141 6.53 0.16 -7.86
N ASN A 142 7.46 0.79 -7.15
CA ASN A 142 8.23 1.91 -7.70
C ASN A 142 9.35 1.51 -8.69
N GLN A 143 9.59 0.21 -8.91
CA GLN A 143 10.57 -0.29 -9.89
C GLN A 143 9.95 -0.56 -11.27
N HIS A 144 8.63 -0.77 -11.36
CA HIS A 144 7.96 -1.08 -12.62
C HIS A 144 7.81 0.17 -13.50
N LYS A 145 8.26 0.07 -14.77
CA LYS A 145 8.21 1.17 -15.75
C LYS A 145 6.82 1.82 -15.86
N THR A 146 5.75 1.02 -15.96
CA THR A 146 4.42 1.62 -16.08
C THR A 146 4.02 2.39 -14.84
N ASN A 147 4.35 1.92 -13.62
CA ASN A 147 4.06 2.66 -12.39
C ASN A 147 4.78 4.01 -12.37
N THR A 148 6.04 4.06 -12.79
CA THR A 148 6.78 5.32 -12.89
C THR A 148 6.20 6.29 -13.92
N GLU A 149 5.64 5.79 -15.04
CA GLU A 149 5.00 6.62 -16.06
C GLU A 149 3.66 7.22 -15.62
N TRP A 150 2.95 6.56 -14.69
CA TRP A 150 1.73 7.12 -14.12
C TRP A 150 2.00 8.40 -13.31
N GLY A 151 3.23 8.60 -12.83
CA GLY A 151 3.69 9.87 -12.27
C GLY A 151 3.03 10.29 -10.96
N ILE A 152 2.21 9.41 -10.37
CA ILE A 152 1.56 9.61 -9.07
C ILE A 152 2.65 9.59 -8.01
N ARG A 153 2.84 10.72 -7.31
CA ARG A 153 3.85 10.85 -6.25
C ARG A 153 3.17 11.16 -4.93
N THR A 154 3.57 10.45 -3.89
CA THR A 154 3.04 10.69 -2.55
C THR A 154 3.50 12.07 -2.04
N PRO A 155 2.76 12.67 -1.10
CA PRO A 155 3.18 13.93 -0.48
C PRO A 155 4.58 13.86 0.13
N GLU A 156 4.96 12.70 0.69
CA GLU A 156 6.25 12.48 1.35
C GLU A 156 7.43 12.38 0.37
N GLU A 157 7.19 12.22 -0.93
CA GLU A 157 8.23 12.34 -1.95
C GLU A 157 8.49 13.80 -2.36
N LYS A 158 7.54 14.71 -2.08
CA LYS A 158 7.61 16.12 -2.51
C LYS A 158 8.32 17.00 -1.49
N THR A 159 8.35 16.60 -0.22
CA THR A 159 8.94 17.36 0.89
C THR A 159 9.83 16.49 1.76
N ALA A 160 10.87 17.09 2.36
CA ALA A 160 11.73 16.38 3.28
C ALA A 160 11.06 16.26 4.66
N GLU A 161 11.23 15.10 5.31
CA GLU A 161 10.70 14.84 6.66
C GLU A 161 11.08 15.95 7.64
N ASN A 162 12.37 16.30 7.70
CA ASN A 162 12.88 17.31 8.62
C ASN A 162 12.25 18.69 8.41
N ASP A 163 11.89 19.06 7.19
CA ASP A 163 11.29 20.38 6.93
C ASP A 163 9.84 20.43 7.39
N VAL A 164 9.14 19.30 7.35
CA VAL A 164 7.78 19.20 7.90
C VAL A 164 7.81 19.10 9.43
N LEU A 165 8.73 18.34 10.02
CA LEU A 165 8.83 18.18 11.47
C LEU A 165 9.17 19.48 12.22
N LYS A 166 9.95 20.38 11.62
CA LYS A 166 10.27 21.71 12.17
C LYS A 166 9.02 22.56 12.44
N CYS A 167 7.91 22.32 11.76
CA CYS A 167 6.65 23.03 12.00
C CYS A 167 5.98 22.61 13.32
N TYR A 168 6.33 21.45 13.86
CA TYR A 168 5.67 20.85 15.03
C TYR A 168 6.57 20.71 16.25
N LEU A 169 7.88 20.62 16.05
CA LEU A 169 8.85 20.38 17.11
C LEU A 169 9.70 21.61 17.37
N SER A 170 10.04 21.83 18.64
CA SER A 170 11.01 22.85 19.03
C SER A 170 12.41 22.51 18.47
N PRO A 171 13.33 23.49 18.35
CA PRO A 171 14.70 23.21 17.89
C PRO A 171 15.44 22.14 18.72
N GLN A 172 15.20 22.13 20.04
CA GLN A 172 15.77 21.14 20.96
C GLN A 172 15.20 19.74 20.72
N ASP A 173 13.88 19.63 20.54
CA ASP A 173 13.23 18.35 20.22
C ASP A 173 13.67 17.84 18.85
N MET A 174 13.82 18.73 17.86
CA MET A 174 14.32 18.38 16.53
C MET A 174 15.74 17.81 16.58
N GLU A 175 16.65 18.42 17.36
CA GLU A 175 18.00 17.92 17.54
C GLU A 175 17.99 16.51 18.16
N TYR A 176 17.17 16.29 19.21
CA TYR A 176 17.02 14.97 19.82
C TYR A 176 16.47 13.93 18.85
N VAL A 177 15.42 14.26 18.09
CA VAL A 177 14.77 13.33 17.15
C VAL A 177 15.71 12.94 16.01
N THR A 178 16.37 13.92 15.41
CA THR A 178 17.33 13.69 14.31
C THR A 178 18.59 12.96 14.75
N SER A 179 18.90 12.96 16.06
CA SER A 179 19.98 12.16 16.63
C SER A 179 19.67 10.65 16.70
N LYS A 180 18.46 10.20 16.37
CA LYS A 180 18.02 8.80 16.54
C LYS A 180 17.75 8.15 15.18
N GLY A 181 17.99 6.85 15.07
CA GLY A 181 17.67 6.10 13.84
C GLY A 181 16.17 5.82 13.62
N ASN A 182 15.36 5.90 14.67
CA ASN A 182 13.91 5.73 14.61
C ASN A 182 13.26 7.02 15.15
N HIS A 183 12.98 7.96 14.24
CA HIS A 183 12.46 9.28 14.58
C HIS A 183 11.09 9.20 15.26
N GLN A 184 10.18 8.39 14.74
CA GLN A 184 8.83 8.22 15.31
C GLN A 184 8.90 7.72 16.77
N THR A 185 9.70 6.71 17.06
CA THR A 185 9.94 6.25 18.45
C THR A 185 10.53 7.36 19.31
N ALA A 186 11.48 8.14 18.79
CA ALA A 186 12.08 9.25 19.53
C ALA A 186 11.05 10.29 19.96
N VAL A 187 10.06 10.59 19.10
CA VAL A 187 8.96 11.52 19.44
C VAL A 187 8.08 10.95 20.55
N LEU A 188 7.74 9.66 20.55
CA LEU A 188 6.98 9.06 21.66
C LEU A 188 7.74 9.11 23.00
N TYR A 189 9.07 8.96 22.98
CA TYR A 189 9.88 9.18 24.18
C TYR A 189 9.83 10.62 24.69
N LEU A 190 9.84 11.62 23.79
CA LEU A 190 9.64 13.02 24.18
C LEU A 190 8.25 13.23 24.78
N GLN A 191 7.23 12.59 24.21
CA GLN A 191 5.86 12.65 24.70
C GLN A 191 5.74 12.14 26.14
N SER A 192 6.21 10.92 26.41
CA SER A 192 6.18 10.34 27.76
C SER A 192 6.99 11.15 28.77
N ARG A 193 8.17 11.66 28.39
CA ARG A 193 8.96 12.55 29.27
C ARG A 193 8.22 13.84 29.61
N HIS A 194 7.47 14.39 28.66
CA HIS A 194 6.68 15.59 28.89
C HIS A 194 5.50 15.33 29.83
N LEU A 195 4.77 14.24 29.61
CA LEU A 195 3.70 13.80 30.51
C LEU A 195 4.22 13.61 31.94
N ARG A 196 5.38 12.95 32.11
CA ARG A 196 6.02 12.79 33.41
C ARG A 196 6.38 14.12 34.05
N LYS A 197 6.94 15.06 33.29
CA LYS A 197 7.28 16.40 33.79
C LYS A 197 6.03 17.12 34.30
N LEU A 198 4.94 17.13 33.52
CA LEU A 198 3.69 17.79 33.94
C LEU A 198 3.08 17.12 35.17
N LYS A 199 3.19 15.79 35.28
CA LYS A 199 2.81 15.05 36.48
C LYS A 199 3.64 15.46 37.70
N GLU A 200 4.96 15.60 37.55
CA GLU A 200 5.87 16.04 38.62
C GLU A 200 5.56 17.48 39.07
N GLU A 201 5.06 18.33 38.16
CA GLU A 201 4.62 19.70 38.45
C GLU A 201 3.20 19.78 39.04
N GLY A 202 2.47 18.66 39.11
CA GLY A 202 1.08 18.59 39.57
C GLY A 202 0.05 19.09 38.54
N LEU A 203 0.47 19.30 37.28
CA LEU A 203 -0.40 19.70 36.17
C LEU A 203 -1.15 18.52 35.54
N ILE A 204 -0.76 17.29 35.87
CA ILE A 204 -1.47 16.06 35.53
C ILE A 204 -1.61 15.25 36.82
N TRP A 205 -2.84 14.85 37.13
CA TRP A 205 -3.11 13.98 38.27
C TRP A 205 -2.54 12.57 38.05
N GLU A 206 -2.17 11.86 39.13
CA GLU A 206 -1.49 10.55 39.04
C GLU A 206 -2.28 9.53 38.20
N PHE A 207 -3.59 9.43 38.37
CA PHE A 207 -4.39 8.47 37.59
C PHE A 207 -4.60 8.93 36.15
N SER A 208 -4.69 10.24 35.91
CA SER A 208 -4.70 10.80 34.55
C SER A 208 -3.39 10.52 33.81
N PHE A 209 -2.25 10.57 34.53
CA PHE A 209 -0.96 10.19 33.99
C PHE A 209 -0.92 8.71 33.58
N LEU A 210 -1.49 7.82 34.39
CA LEU A 210 -1.58 6.39 34.05
C LEU A 210 -2.42 6.15 32.78
N GLU A 211 -3.56 6.83 32.63
CA GLU A 211 -4.39 6.74 31.42
C GLU A 211 -3.66 7.29 30.18
N LEU A 212 -2.99 8.44 30.31
CA LEU A 212 -2.20 9.04 29.22
C LEU A 212 -1.00 8.18 28.80
N GLU A 213 -0.26 7.59 29.76
CA GLU A 213 0.81 6.63 29.45
C GLU A 213 0.25 5.35 28.83
N GLY A 214 -0.95 4.91 29.22
CA GLY A 214 -1.67 3.82 28.55
C GLY A 214 -1.92 4.12 27.07
N ILE A 215 -2.27 5.37 26.73
CA ILE A 215 -2.39 5.81 25.33
C ILE A 215 -1.03 5.77 24.62
N VAL A 216 0.05 6.24 25.24
CA VAL A 216 1.41 6.17 24.66
C VAL A 216 1.83 4.71 24.40
N GLN A 217 1.52 3.80 25.32
CA GLN A 217 1.76 2.36 25.15
C GLN A 217 0.98 1.78 23.95
N GLU A 218 -0.28 2.18 23.76
CA GLU A 218 -1.06 1.75 22.58
C GLU A 218 -0.48 2.33 21.29
N LEU A 219 0.00 3.58 21.29
CA LEU A 219 0.68 4.18 20.14
C LEU A 219 1.96 3.41 19.76
N PHE A 220 2.77 2.99 20.73
CA PHE A 220 3.91 2.09 20.50
C PHE A 220 3.47 0.75 19.90
N THR A 221 2.37 0.20 20.40
CA THR A 221 1.82 -1.07 19.91
C THR A 221 1.39 -0.96 18.44
N LEU A 222 0.68 0.10 18.07
CA LEU A 222 0.24 0.37 16.70
C LEU A 222 1.40 0.69 15.76
N GLN A 223 2.39 1.45 16.23
CA GLN A 223 3.62 1.72 15.50
C GLN A 223 4.38 0.42 15.20
N GLY A 224 4.59 -0.44 16.20
CA GLY A 224 5.30 -1.72 16.03
C GLY A 224 4.58 -2.66 15.05
N LYS A 225 3.25 -2.72 15.11
CA LYS A 225 2.44 -3.48 14.12
C LYS A 225 2.62 -2.95 12.69
N THR A 226 2.65 -1.62 12.53
CA THR A 226 2.86 -0.96 11.23
C THR A 226 4.27 -1.20 10.69
N GLU A 227 5.29 -1.04 11.52
CA GLU A 227 6.69 -1.32 11.19
C GLU A 227 6.89 -2.79 10.83
N ARG A 228 6.19 -3.73 11.47
CA ARG A 228 6.24 -5.16 11.13
C ARG A 228 5.78 -5.39 9.69
N ILE A 229 4.66 -4.80 9.27
CA ILE A 229 4.16 -4.94 7.89
C ILE A 229 5.19 -4.38 6.89
N LYS A 230 5.79 -3.23 7.20
CA LYS A 230 6.77 -2.56 6.33
C LYS A 230 8.13 -3.25 6.27
N ASN A 231 8.59 -3.87 7.36
CA ASN A 231 9.91 -4.49 7.41
C ASN A 231 9.91 -5.97 7.00
N PHE A 232 8.78 -6.67 7.17
CA PHE A 232 8.67 -8.10 6.88
C PHE A 232 7.73 -8.35 5.70
N PRO A 233 8.27 -8.52 4.47
CA PRO A 233 7.46 -8.82 3.29
C PRO A 233 6.81 -10.21 3.35
N TYR A 234 5.89 -10.46 2.43
CA TYR A 234 5.39 -11.81 2.17
C TYR A 234 6.56 -12.75 1.84
N PRO A 235 6.58 -14.02 2.31
CA PRO A 235 7.76 -14.86 2.16
C PRO A 235 8.14 -15.02 0.68
N ARG A 236 9.37 -14.61 0.37
CA ARG A 236 9.84 -14.43 -1.01
C ARG A 236 9.84 -15.70 -1.84
N GLN A 237 9.98 -16.86 -1.21
CA GLN A 237 9.93 -18.16 -1.87
C GLN A 237 8.57 -18.38 -2.55
N TYR A 238 7.46 -18.06 -1.88
CA TYR A 238 6.14 -18.20 -2.48
C TYR A 238 5.94 -17.22 -3.63
N ALA A 239 6.27 -15.94 -3.45
CA ALA A 239 6.15 -14.95 -4.53
C ALA A 239 7.00 -15.33 -5.76
N THR A 240 8.20 -15.85 -5.54
CA THR A 240 9.12 -16.27 -6.62
C THR A 240 8.59 -17.51 -7.35
N LEU A 241 8.12 -18.52 -6.62
CA LEU A 241 7.55 -19.73 -7.23
C LEU A 241 6.29 -19.40 -8.04
N ASN A 242 5.43 -18.52 -7.53
CA ASN A 242 4.24 -18.07 -8.25
C ASN A 242 4.60 -17.42 -9.57
N HIS A 243 5.63 -16.57 -9.56
CA HIS A 243 6.14 -15.94 -10.77
C HIS A 243 6.62 -16.97 -11.80
N TYR A 244 7.44 -17.94 -11.38
CA TYR A 244 7.96 -18.98 -12.27
C TYR A 244 6.88 -19.91 -12.80
N PHE A 245 5.93 -20.35 -11.97
CA PHE A 245 4.83 -21.21 -12.42
C PHE A 245 3.87 -20.48 -13.35
N MET A 246 3.62 -19.19 -13.12
CA MET A 246 2.86 -18.35 -14.04
C MET A 246 3.57 -18.27 -15.40
N TRP A 247 4.87 -17.96 -15.45
CA TRP A 247 5.60 -17.92 -16.72
C TRP A 247 5.68 -19.26 -17.42
N LEU A 248 5.88 -20.35 -16.68
CA LEU A 248 5.85 -21.71 -17.21
C LEU A 248 4.50 -22.00 -17.89
N LEU A 249 3.39 -21.67 -17.22
CA LEU A 249 2.05 -21.78 -17.79
C LEU A 249 1.92 -20.95 -19.08
N LEU A 250 2.33 -19.68 -19.07
CA LEU A 250 2.16 -18.80 -20.24
C LEU A 250 3.03 -19.19 -21.43
N LEU A 251 4.19 -19.81 -21.20
CA LEU A 251 5.06 -20.32 -22.27
C LEU A 251 4.57 -21.65 -22.85
N LEU A 252 3.98 -22.52 -22.04
CA LEU A 252 3.46 -23.82 -22.49
C LEU A 252 2.06 -23.73 -23.09
N LEU A 253 1.23 -22.78 -22.64
CA LEU A 253 -0.16 -22.65 -23.06
C LEU A 253 -0.36 -22.55 -24.58
N PRO A 254 0.44 -21.81 -25.37
CA PRO A 254 0.32 -21.78 -26.83
C PRO A 254 0.46 -23.17 -27.46
N MET A 255 1.36 -24.00 -26.91
CA MET A 255 1.68 -25.35 -27.41
C MET A 255 0.54 -26.34 -27.17
N ALA A 256 -0.31 -26.08 -26.18
CA ALA A 256 -1.50 -26.86 -25.90
C ALA A 256 -2.77 -26.28 -26.57
N LEU A 257 -2.87 -24.94 -26.63
CA LEU A 257 -4.05 -24.23 -27.11
C LEU A 257 -4.15 -24.22 -28.65
N VAL A 258 -3.07 -23.89 -29.35
CA VAL A 258 -3.09 -23.75 -30.82
C VAL A 258 -3.52 -25.03 -31.55
N PRO A 259 -3.04 -26.24 -31.18
CA PRO A 259 -3.53 -27.48 -31.79
C PRO A 259 -5.04 -27.68 -31.67
N GLN A 260 -5.68 -27.25 -30.57
CA GLN A 260 -7.13 -27.37 -30.40
C GLN A 260 -7.90 -26.55 -31.45
N PHE A 261 -7.42 -25.34 -31.74
CA PHE A 261 -8.03 -24.50 -32.78
C PHE A 261 -7.79 -25.05 -34.18
N VAL A 262 -6.67 -25.75 -34.41
CA VAL A 262 -6.41 -26.42 -35.69
C VAL A 262 -7.36 -27.60 -35.88
N ASP A 263 -7.54 -28.43 -34.85
CA ASP A 263 -8.47 -29.57 -34.90
C ASP A 263 -9.92 -29.11 -35.13
N ILE A 264 -10.35 -28.04 -34.47
CA ILE A 264 -11.66 -27.42 -34.72
C ILE A 264 -11.74 -26.86 -36.15
N GLY A 265 -10.69 -26.19 -36.63
CA GLY A 265 -10.61 -25.68 -37.99
C GLY A 265 -10.71 -26.76 -39.06
N LYS A 266 -10.10 -27.93 -38.84
CA LYS A 266 -10.20 -29.11 -39.71
C LYS A 266 -11.65 -29.60 -39.81
N ASN A 267 -12.37 -29.71 -38.68
CA ASN A 267 -13.78 -30.10 -38.67
C ASN A 267 -14.69 -29.09 -39.38
N ILE A 268 -14.44 -27.78 -39.21
CA ILE A 268 -15.24 -26.72 -39.84
C ILE A 268 -14.95 -26.60 -41.34
N SER A 269 -13.73 -26.96 -41.78
CA SER A 269 -13.31 -26.88 -43.18
C SER A 269 -14.18 -27.71 -44.13
N GLU A 270 -14.86 -28.74 -43.63
CA GLU A 270 -15.79 -29.55 -44.41
C GLU A 270 -17.02 -28.75 -44.87
N SER A 271 -17.47 -27.78 -44.07
CA SER A 271 -18.62 -26.92 -44.38
C SER A 271 -18.22 -25.52 -44.87
N TYR A 272 -17.08 -25.00 -44.39
CA TYR A 272 -16.60 -23.64 -44.68
C TYR A 272 -15.08 -23.65 -44.89
N GLY A 273 -14.62 -24.05 -46.07
CA GLY A 273 -13.19 -24.29 -46.34
C GLY A 273 -12.26 -23.10 -46.06
N LEU A 274 -12.67 -21.87 -46.39
CA LEU A 274 -11.86 -20.67 -46.15
C LEU A 274 -11.79 -20.32 -44.65
N LEU A 275 -12.91 -20.46 -43.94
CA LEU A 275 -13.00 -20.20 -42.50
C LEU A 275 -12.21 -21.25 -41.69
N GLY A 276 -12.32 -22.53 -42.06
CA GLY A 276 -11.62 -23.62 -41.39
C GLY A 276 -10.10 -23.47 -41.45
N ARG A 277 -9.55 -23.07 -42.60
CA ARG A 277 -8.10 -22.84 -42.78
C ARG A 277 -7.55 -21.71 -41.91
N HIS A 278 -8.34 -20.65 -41.70
CA HIS A 278 -7.93 -19.48 -40.91
C HIS A 278 -8.41 -19.54 -39.45
N PHE A 279 -9.01 -20.65 -39.01
CA PHE A 279 -9.54 -20.77 -37.67
C PHE A 279 -8.44 -20.74 -36.58
N ILE A 280 -7.22 -21.16 -36.93
CA ILE A 280 -6.03 -21.11 -36.04
C ILE A 280 -5.77 -19.71 -35.45
N TRP A 281 -6.10 -18.64 -36.19
CA TRP A 281 -5.85 -17.26 -35.76
C TRP A 281 -6.71 -16.85 -34.56
N PHE A 282 -7.84 -17.53 -34.32
CA PHE A 282 -8.66 -17.32 -33.12
C PHE A 282 -7.96 -17.79 -31.82
N ALA A 283 -6.89 -18.58 -31.90
CA ALA A 283 -6.09 -18.92 -30.73
C ALA A 283 -5.42 -17.69 -30.10
N ILE A 284 -5.10 -16.66 -30.90
CA ILE A 284 -4.45 -15.42 -30.44
C ILE A 284 -5.28 -14.68 -29.40
N PRO A 285 -6.52 -14.21 -29.70
CA PRO A 285 -7.32 -13.47 -28.72
C PRO A 285 -7.64 -14.30 -27.47
N ILE A 286 -7.81 -15.61 -27.59
CA ILE A 286 -8.09 -16.49 -26.44
C ILE A 286 -6.86 -16.65 -25.56
N TYR A 287 -5.69 -16.91 -26.13
CA TYR A 287 -4.44 -16.92 -25.39
C TYR A 287 -4.20 -15.59 -24.69
N MET A 288 -4.38 -14.47 -25.41
CA MET A 288 -4.20 -13.13 -24.87
C MET A 288 -5.09 -12.87 -23.66
N ALA A 289 -6.37 -13.25 -23.72
CA ALA A 289 -7.30 -13.09 -22.61
C ALA A 289 -6.86 -13.90 -21.38
N VAL A 290 -6.50 -15.18 -21.57
CA VAL A 290 -6.04 -16.06 -20.47
C VAL A 290 -4.73 -15.56 -19.89
N ALA A 291 -3.75 -15.26 -20.73
CA ALA A 291 -2.43 -14.77 -20.32
C ALA A 291 -2.53 -13.45 -19.55
N TRP A 292 -3.35 -12.52 -20.06
CA TRP A 292 -3.61 -11.26 -19.40
C TRP A 292 -4.26 -11.45 -18.03
N MET A 293 -5.24 -12.36 -17.90
CA MET A 293 -5.90 -12.65 -16.62
C MET A 293 -4.93 -13.19 -15.57
N PHE A 294 -4.15 -14.23 -15.90
CA PHE A 294 -3.18 -14.83 -14.97
C PHE A 294 -2.09 -13.86 -14.56
N HIS A 295 -1.51 -13.15 -15.53
CA HIS A 295 -0.46 -12.17 -15.27
C HIS A 295 -0.98 -10.99 -14.43
N THR A 296 -2.17 -10.46 -14.77
CA THR A 296 -2.73 -9.33 -14.02
C THR A 296 -3.02 -9.71 -12.57
N MET A 297 -3.56 -10.91 -12.33
CA MET A 297 -3.80 -11.40 -10.97
C MET A 297 -2.51 -11.56 -10.17
N GLU A 298 -1.46 -12.14 -10.75
CA GLU A 298 -0.15 -12.29 -10.09
C GLU A 298 0.50 -10.92 -9.81
N ARG A 299 0.36 -9.98 -10.76
CA ARG A 299 0.90 -8.63 -10.63
C ARG A 299 0.20 -7.85 -9.53
N ILE A 300 -1.14 -7.95 -9.44
CA ILE A 300 -1.91 -7.33 -8.34
C ILE A 300 -1.38 -7.82 -7.00
N GLY A 301 -1.17 -9.14 -6.84
CA GLY A 301 -0.58 -9.73 -5.65
C GLY A 301 0.79 -9.11 -5.32
N ARG A 302 1.72 -9.06 -6.26
CA ARG A 302 3.06 -8.47 -6.05
C ARG A 302 2.98 -6.99 -5.66
N THR A 303 2.16 -6.19 -6.34
CA THR A 303 2.02 -4.76 -6.04
C THR A 303 1.32 -4.45 -4.72
N GLY A 304 0.48 -5.36 -4.22
CA GLY A 304 -0.21 -5.19 -2.95
C GLY A 304 0.58 -5.64 -1.73
N GLU A 305 1.74 -6.29 -1.89
CA GLU A 305 2.53 -6.84 -0.77
C GLU A 305 2.91 -5.78 0.27
N ASN A 306 3.15 -4.55 -0.19
CA ASN A 306 3.42 -3.38 0.63
C ASN A 306 2.25 -2.39 0.56
N PRO A 307 1.45 -2.24 1.62
CA PRO A 307 0.31 -1.32 1.62
C PRO A 307 0.68 0.15 1.81
N PHE A 308 1.97 0.51 1.73
CA PHE A 308 2.49 1.85 2.04
C PHE A 308 3.32 2.49 0.90
N GLU A 309 3.44 1.88 -0.28
CA GLU A 309 4.23 2.43 -1.39
C GLU A 309 3.59 3.66 -2.06
N GLY A 310 2.30 3.91 -1.84
CA GLY A 310 1.56 5.02 -2.44
C GLY A 310 0.77 4.64 -3.68
N THR A 311 0.54 3.34 -3.91
CA THR A 311 -0.23 2.87 -5.06
C THR A 311 -1.73 3.10 -4.90
N ALA A 312 -2.46 2.88 -6.00
CA ALA A 312 -3.91 2.94 -6.01
C ALA A 312 -4.57 1.96 -5.01
N ASN A 313 -3.93 0.84 -4.65
CA ASN A 313 -4.52 -0.16 -3.75
C ASN A 313 -4.07 0.01 -2.29
N ASP A 314 -3.14 0.92 -2.03
CA ASP A 314 -2.51 1.10 -0.73
C ASP A 314 -3.41 1.84 0.26
N VAL A 315 -3.13 1.67 1.54
CA VAL A 315 -3.82 2.38 2.62
C VAL A 315 -3.52 3.88 2.49
N PRO A 316 -4.54 4.78 2.58
CA PRO A 316 -4.34 6.19 2.33
C PRO A 316 -3.78 6.90 3.58
N ILE A 317 -2.57 6.52 4.00
CA ILE A 317 -1.96 6.93 5.27
C ILE A 317 -1.68 8.43 5.35
N SER A 318 -1.45 9.09 4.21
CA SER A 318 -1.19 10.54 4.16
C SER A 318 -2.47 11.33 4.39
N THR A 319 -3.56 10.88 3.79
CA THR A 319 -4.91 11.42 3.92
C THR A 319 -5.44 11.18 5.34
N ILE A 320 -5.21 10.00 5.90
CA ILE A 320 -5.55 9.67 7.29
C ILE A 320 -4.78 10.59 8.25
N ALA A 321 -3.47 10.71 8.09
CA ALA A 321 -2.64 11.55 8.95
C ALA A 321 -3.05 13.02 8.90
N ARG A 322 -3.32 13.55 7.70
CA ARG A 322 -3.81 14.93 7.53
C ARG A 322 -5.20 15.12 8.15
N GLY A 323 -6.08 14.11 8.08
CA GLY A 323 -7.37 14.14 8.77
C GLY A 323 -7.22 14.26 10.29
N ILE A 324 -6.36 13.43 10.89
CA ILE A 324 -6.06 13.49 12.34
C ILE A 324 -5.45 14.84 12.70
N GLU A 325 -4.51 15.36 11.90
CA GLU A 325 -3.90 16.67 12.12
C GLU A 325 -4.96 17.78 12.17
N ILE A 326 -5.88 17.80 11.20
CA ILE A 326 -6.96 18.79 11.14
C ILE A 326 -7.87 18.65 12.36
N ASP A 327 -8.32 17.44 12.70
CA ASP A 327 -9.20 17.18 13.86
C ASP A 327 -8.56 17.71 15.16
N LEU A 328 -7.28 17.43 15.39
CA LEU A 328 -6.58 17.85 16.60
C LEU A 328 -6.36 19.36 16.68
N ARG A 329 -6.02 20.01 15.56
CA ARG A 329 -5.82 21.46 15.50
C ARG A 329 -7.15 22.22 15.62
N GLN A 330 -8.24 21.67 15.09
CA GLN A 330 -9.59 22.17 15.32
C GLN A 330 -9.97 22.13 16.79
N ASN A 331 -9.67 21.01 17.48
CA ASN A 331 -9.94 20.90 18.91
C ASN A 331 -9.14 21.93 19.72
N LEU A 332 -7.94 22.34 19.28
CA LEU A 332 -7.16 23.42 19.92
C LEU A 332 -7.78 24.83 19.70
N GLY A 333 -8.79 24.95 18.84
CA GLY A 333 -9.42 26.23 18.49
C GLY A 333 -8.59 27.09 17.53
N GLU A 334 -7.70 26.47 16.75
CA GLU A 334 -6.90 27.20 15.74
C GLU A 334 -7.74 27.65 14.54
N ASP A 335 -7.35 28.77 13.92
CA ASP A 335 -8.08 29.35 12.79
C ASP A 335 -8.04 28.43 11.56
N GLN A 336 -9.16 28.34 10.86
CA GLN A 336 -9.29 27.49 9.66
C GLN A 336 -8.32 27.86 8.54
N ASN A 337 -7.92 29.12 8.45
CA ASN A 337 -6.97 29.61 7.45
C ASN A 337 -5.51 29.24 7.79
N GLU A 338 -5.21 28.92 9.04
CA GLU A 338 -3.87 28.49 9.49
C GLU A 338 -3.69 26.96 9.42
N MET A 339 -4.80 26.22 9.24
CA MET A 339 -4.79 24.76 9.13
C MET A 339 -4.57 24.30 7.69
N PRO A 340 -3.82 23.21 7.48
CA PRO A 340 -3.62 22.69 6.14
C PRO A 340 -4.91 22.08 5.59
N SER A 341 -5.13 22.24 4.29
CA SER A 341 -6.21 21.54 3.60
C SER A 341 -5.94 20.03 3.51
N GLN A 342 -6.99 19.25 3.27
CA GLN A 342 -6.82 17.83 2.95
C GLN A 342 -5.99 17.66 1.66
N PHE A 343 -5.20 16.59 1.58
CA PHE A 343 -4.47 16.28 0.35
C PHE A 343 -5.45 16.01 -0.80
N PRO A 344 -5.22 16.60 -1.99
CA PRO A 344 -6.09 16.33 -3.13
C PRO A 344 -5.93 14.88 -3.59
N ALA A 345 -7.03 14.27 -4.01
CA ALA A 345 -6.95 12.97 -4.69
C ALA A 345 -6.37 13.17 -6.09
N GLU A 346 -5.33 12.43 -6.43
CA GLU A 346 -4.73 12.44 -7.76
C GLU A 346 -5.25 11.22 -8.54
N LEU A 347 -5.91 11.45 -9.69
CA LEU A 347 -6.48 10.38 -10.53
C LEU A 347 -7.45 9.44 -9.78
N GLY A 348 -8.19 9.98 -8.80
CA GLY A 348 -9.11 9.22 -7.95
C GLY A 348 -8.41 8.39 -6.86
N VAL A 349 -7.12 8.60 -6.64
CA VAL A 349 -6.33 7.94 -5.57
C VAL A 349 -6.11 8.92 -4.41
N GLN A 350 -6.51 8.49 -3.22
CA GLN A 350 -6.11 9.10 -1.95
C GLN A 350 -4.80 8.49 -1.47
N PHE A 351 -3.89 9.33 -0.96
CA PHE A 351 -2.57 8.89 -0.52
C PHE A 351 -2.54 8.48 0.94
#